data_AF-A0A553ML25-F1
#
_entry.id   AF-A0A553ML25-F1
#
_cell.length_a   1.000
_cell.length_b   1.000
_cell.length_c   1.000
_cell.angle_alpha   90.00
_cell.angle_beta   90.00
_cell.angle_gamma   90.00
#
_symmetry.space_group_name_H-M   'P 1'
#
loop_
_entity.id
_entity.type
_entity.pdbx_description
1 polymer ?
#
loop_
_entity_poly.entity_id
_entity_poly.type
_entity_poly.pdbx_seq_one_letter_code
_entity_poly.pdbx_strand_id
1 'polypeptide(L)'
;MVGLSICKLSRSSIPSIAPFFGTKTRYEEVNPRLIDNMNASLLGPPAPGCRPVYLTSVIRHGTRYPTTKNVKKIARLFDLVSSGSATWINEIKGWKMWYTEEMDGRLVEKGRDDHWHLAVRLARSFPSLISEDLLRAHRIEFITSSKHRCVESVKAFQEGLRGIRDVKSM
;
A
#
# COMPACT_ATOMS: atom_id res chain seq x y z
N MET A 1 -7.35 29.16 28.23
CA MET A 1 -8.23 28.33 27.37
C MET A 1 -7.34 27.56 26.41
N VAL A 2 -7.08 26.28 26.71
CA VAL A 2 -6.30 25.41 25.82
C VAL A 2 -7.27 24.94 24.73
N GLY A 3 -7.09 25.40 23.51
CA GLY A 3 -7.85 24.93 22.36
C GLY A 3 -7.52 23.46 22.13
N LEU A 4 -8.44 22.57 22.52
CA LEU A 4 -8.39 21.18 22.09
C LEU A 4 -8.54 21.17 20.56
N SER A 5 -7.44 20.91 19.86
CA SER A 5 -7.45 20.57 18.45
C SER A 5 -8.20 19.24 18.28
N ILE A 6 -9.44 19.34 17.78
CA ILE A 6 -10.34 18.22 17.49
C ILE A 6 -9.71 17.26 16.45
N CYS A 7 -8.65 17.68 15.75
CA CYS A 7 -7.91 16.85 14.79
C CYS A 7 -7.11 15.69 15.43
N LYS A 8 -6.90 15.65 16.75
CA LYS A 8 -6.20 14.52 17.40
C LYS A 8 -7.10 13.33 17.77
N LEU A 9 -8.41 13.42 17.53
CA LEU A 9 -9.39 12.39 17.91
C LEU A 9 -10.12 11.74 16.73
N SER A 10 -9.91 12.19 15.48
CA SER A 10 -10.39 11.41 14.34
C SER A 10 -9.47 10.20 14.19
N ARG A 11 -9.90 9.05 14.73
CA ARG A 11 -9.55 7.76 14.12
C ARG A 11 -9.67 7.96 12.61
N SER A 12 -8.65 7.57 11.84
CA SER A 12 -8.77 7.57 10.37
C SER A 12 -9.88 6.61 10.01
N SER A 13 -11.12 7.11 9.99
CA SER A 13 -12.27 6.36 9.60
C SER A 13 -12.11 6.11 8.11
N ILE A 14 -12.27 4.85 7.72
CA ILE A 14 -12.35 4.49 6.32
C ILE A 14 -13.47 5.33 5.70
N PRO A 15 -13.19 6.13 4.64
CA PRO A 15 -14.22 6.95 4.03
C PRO A 15 -15.42 6.10 3.61
N SER A 16 -16.64 6.62 3.75
CA SER A 16 -17.86 5.91 3.34
C SER A 16 -17.86 5.53 1.86
N ILE A 17 -17.08 6.25 1.04
CA ILE A 17 -16.91 5.98 -0.39
C ILE A 17 -15.89 4.86 -0.69
N ALA A 18 -15.05 4.46 0.26
CA ALA A 18 -13.96 3.49 0.04
C ALA A 18 -14.41 2.14 -0.57
N PRO A 19 -15.57 1.56 -0.17
CA PRO A 19 -16.06 0.32 -0.77
C PRO A 19 -16.35 0.42 -2.28
N PHE A 20 -16.59 1.62 -2.81
CA PHE A 20 -16.96 1.85 -4.21
C PHE A 20 -15.75 2.02 -5.13
N PHE A 21 -14.52 2.06 -4.61
CA PHE A 21 -13.30 2.15 -5.43
C PHE A 21 -12.86 0.82 -6.04
N GLY A 22 -13.46 -0.30 -5.63
CA GLY A 22 -13.19 -1.63 -6.17
C GLY A 22 -11.70 -1.97 -6.16
N THR A 23 -11.12 -2.24 -7.34
CA THR A 23 -9.69 -2.60 -7.44
C THR A 23 -8.71 -1.46 -7.12
N LYS A 24 -9.21 -0.27 -6.76
CA LYS A 24 -8.46 0.93 -6.34
C LYS A 24 -8.58 1.22 -4.85
N THR A 25 -9.42 0.50 -4.12
CA THR A 25 -9.52 0.58 -2.66
C THR A 25 -8.16 0.29 -2.03
N ARG A 26 -7.79 1.05 -1.00
CA ARG A 26 -6.48 0.89 -0.34
C ARG A 26 -6.45 -0.41 0.47
N TYR A 27 -5.26 -0.97 0.63
CA TYR A 27 -5.10 -2.29 1.24
C TYR A 27 -5.59 -2.32 2.71
N GLU A 28 -5.33 -1.26 3.46
CA GLU A 28 -5.76 -1.08 4.85
C GLU A 28 -7.27 -0.85 4.99
N GLU A 29 -7.95 -0.34 3.97
CA GLU A 29 -9.41 -0.09 4.02
C GLU A 29 -10.20 -1.40 3.99
N VAL A 30 -9.66 -2.44 3.35
CA VAL A 30 -10.22 -3.80 3.39
C VAL A 30 -9.61 -4.66 4.51
N ASN A 31 -8.64 -4.11 5.25
CA ASN A 31 -8.02 -4.74 6.42
C ASN A 31 -7.92 -3.72 7.58
N PRO A 32 -9.05 -3.31 8.20
CA PRO A 32 -9.08 -2.14 9.09
C PRO A 32 -8.11 -2.21 10.29
N ARG A 33 -7.73 -3.42 10.72
CA ARG A 33 -6.73 -3.63 11.78
C ARG A 33 -5.35 -3.03 11.44
N LEU A 34 -5.05 -2.88 10.15
CA LEU A 34 -3.80 -2.29 9.66
C LEU A 34 -3.79 -0.76 9.77
N ILE A 35 -4.95 -0.12 9.98
CA ILE A 35 -5.05 1.33 10.18
C ILE A 35 -4.43 1.71 11.53
N ASP A 36 -4.71 0.93 12.56
CA ASP A 36 -4.16 1.15 13.91
C ASP A 36 -2.76 0.53 14.07
N ASN A 37 -2.54 -0.65 13.49
CA ASN A 37 -1.27 -1.36 13.54
C ASN A 37 -0.95 -2.03 12.20
N MET A 38 -0.15 -1.34 11.38
CA MET A 38 0.32 -1.81 10.07
C MET A 38 1.04 -3.16 10.13
N ASN A 39 1.53 -3.58 11.31
CA ASN A 39 2.24 -4.84 11.51
C ASN A 39 1.40 -5.93 12.19
N ALA A 40 0.10 -5.71 12.41
CA ALA A 40 -0.79 -6.72 12.97
C ALA A 40 -0.90 -7.92 12.01
N SER A 41 -0.60 -9.13 12.50
CA SER A 41 -0.83 -10.37 11.78
C SER A 41 -1.92 -11.21 12.44
N LEU A 42 -2.69 -11.90 11.60
CA LEU A 42 -3.73 -12.85 11.99
C LEU A 42 -3.37 -14.29 11.60
N LEU A 43 -2.19 -14.47 11.03
CA LEU A 43 -1.72 -15.76 10.56
C LEU A 43 -1.06 -16.47 11.74
N GLY A 44 -1.71 -17.54 12.20
CA GLY A 44 -1.18 -18.48 13.18
C GLY A 44 -1.34 -19.91 12.67
N PRO A 45 -0.74 -20.90 13.36
CA PRO A 45 -0.94 -22.30 13.02
C PRO A 45 -2.42 -22.69 13.19
N PRO A 46 -2.96 -23.56 12.31
CA PRO A 46 -4.38 -23.95 12.36
C PRO A 46 -4.75 -24.76 13.60
N ALA A 47 -3.77 -25.40 14.25
CA ALA A 47 -3.93 -26.19 15.47
C ALA A 47 -2.60 -26.28 16.25
N PRO A 48 -2.63 -26.65 17.55
CA PRO A 48 -1.42 -26.94 18.33
C PRO A 48 -0.55 -28.00 17.66
N GLY A 49 0.77 -27.78 17.66
CA GLY A 49 1.75 -28.71 17.06
C GLY A 49 1.91 -28.58 15.54
N CYS A 50 1.02 -27.87 14.83
CA CYS A 50 1.23 -27.54 13.43
C CYS A 50 2.37 -26.53 13.27
N ARG A 51 3.27 -26.78 12.33
CA ARG A 51 4.36 -25.87 11.96
C ARG A 51 4.33 -25.58 10.46
N PRO A 52 4.61 -24.33 10.04
CA PRO A 52 4.66 -23.99 8.62
C PRO A 52 5.92 -24.61 8.00
N VAL A 53 5.75 -25.32 6.87
CA VAL A 53 6.84 -25.99 6.15
C VAL A 53 7.16 -25.36 4.80
N TYR A 54 6.20 -24.64 4.22
CA TYR A 54 6.33 -23.95 2.94
C TYR A 54 5.35 -22.76 2.88
N LEU A 55 5.75 -21.69 2.21
CA LEU A 55 4.92 -20.51 1.97
C LEU A 55 5.08 -20.08 0.51
N THR A 56 3.95 -19.94 -0.18
CA THR A 56 3.88 -19.30 -1.50
C THR A 56 2.86 -18.18 -1.43
N SER A 57 3.12 -17.08 -2.16
CA SER A 57 2.22 -15.94 -2.18
C SER A 57 2.20 -15.30 -3.56
N VAL A 58 1.00 -14.93 -4.01
CA VAL A 58 0.79 -14.16 -5.24
C VAL A 58 0.28 -12.79 -4.83
N ILE A 59 1.13 -11.77 -4.96
CA ILE A 59 0.86 -10.43 -4.44
C ILE A 59 0.77 -9.48 -5.62
N ARG A 60 -0.36 -8.77 -5.73
CA ARG A 60 -0.52 -7.68 -6.71
C ARG A 60 0.44 -6.53 -6.35
N HIS A 61 0.91 -5.80 -7.36
CA HIS A 61 1.63 -4.54 -7.13
C HIS A 61 0.88 -3.64 -6.14
N GLY A 62 1.63 -2.82 -5.39
CA GLY A 62 1.05 -1.87 -4.42
C GLY A 62 0.30 -0.72 -5.09
N THR A 63 -0.16 0.22 -4.25
CA THR A 63 -0.80 1.46 -4.68
C THR A 63 0.06 2.21 -5.71
N ARG A 64 -0.56 2.78 -6.75
CA ARG A 64 0.15 3.42 -7.87
C ARG A 64 -0.59 4.63 -8.42
N TYR A 65 0.13 5.46 -9.16
CA TYR A 65 -0.47 6.52 -9.96
C TYR A 65 -1.36 5.96 -11.09
N PRO A 66 -2.27 6.77 -11.67
CA PRO A 66 -2.95 6.43 -12.91
C PRO A 66 -1.95 6.20 -14.06
N THR A 67 -2.35 5.44 -15.08
CA THR A 67 -1.54 5.32 -16.32
C THR A 67 -1.66 6.58 -17.16
N THR A 68 -0.73 6.84 -18.08
CA THR A 68 -0.77 8.00 -18.99
C THR A 68 -2.13 8.13 -19.69
N LYS A 69 -2.67 7.01 -20.17
CA LYS A 69 -4.02 6.96 -20.78
C LYS A 69 -5.10 7.50 -19.85
N ASN A 70 -5.04 7.16 -18.56
CA ASN A 70 -6.01 7.63 -17.59
C ASN A 70 -5.74 9.07 -17.14
N VAL A 71 -4.47 9.48 -17.03
CA VAL A 71 -4.11 10.89 -16.75
C VAL A 71 -4.71 11.81 -17.81
N LYS A 72 -4.57 11.48 -19.10
CA LYS A 72 -5.19 12.24 -20.21
C LYS A 72 -6.71 12.34 -20.08
N LYS A 73 -7.37 11.25 -19.69
CA LYS A 73 -8.82 11.23 -19.47
C LYS A 73 -9.24 12.11 -18.29
N ILE A 74 -8.50 12.04 -17.19
CA ILE A 74 -8.76 12.85 -15.99
C ILE A 74 -8.54 14.32 -16.31
N ALA A 75 -7.48 14.68 -17.04
CA ALA A 75 -7.21 16.06 -17.46
C ALA A 75 -8.34 16.60 -18.33
N ARG A 76 -8.77 15.85 -19.35
CA ARG A 76 -9.91 16.25 -20.19
C ARG A 76 -11.20 16.42 -19.37
N LEU A 77 -11.45 15.52 -18.42
CA LEU A 77 -12.60 15.64 -17.53
C LEU A 77 -12.50 16.90 -16.65
N PHE A 78 -11.32 17.18 -16.10
CA PHE A 78 -11.06 18.36 -15.31
C PHE A 78 -11.32 19.64 -16.11
N ASP A 79 -10.85 19.72 -17.35
CA ASP A 79 -11.10 20.88 -18.22
C ASP A 79 -12.60 21.07 -18.52
N LEU A 80 -13.30 19.98 -18.83
CA LEU A 80 -14.75 19.99 -19.08
C LEU A 80 -15.53 20.48 -17.84
N VAL A 81 -15.23 19.93 -16.66
CA VAL A 81 -15.90 20.34 -15.42
C VAL A 81 -15.57 21.79 -15.08
N SER A 82 -14.31 22.20 -15.24
CA SER A 82 -13.87 23.58 -14.94
C SER A 82 -14.52 24.63 -15.84
N SER A 83 -14.96 24.26 -17.05
CA SER A 83 -15.68 25.15 -17.96
C SER A 83 -17.14 25.41 -17.57
N GLY A 84 -17.68 24.66 -16.61
CA GLY A 84 -19.07 24.80 -16.18
C GLY A 84 -19.34 26.00 -15.27
N SER A 85 -20.63 26.27 -15.07
CA SER A 85 -21.17 27.41 -14.31
C SER A 85 -21.84 27.06 -12.99
N ALA A 86 -21.97 25.78 -12.65
CA ALA A 86 -22.56 25.35 -11.38
C ALA A 86 -21.72 25.82 -10.18
N THR A 87 -22.39 26.18 -9.08
CA THR A 87 -21.75 26.80 -7.90
C THR A 87 -20.66 25.93 -7.26
N TRP A 88 -20.85 24.61 -7.20
CA TRP A 88 -19.88 23.64 -6.67
C TRP A 88 -18.59 23.56 -7.49
N ILE A 89 -18.60 24.01 -8.75
CA ILE A 89 -17.41 23.99 -9.63
C ILE A 89 -16.34 24.96 -9.13
N ASN A 90 -16.71 26.00 -8.37
CA ASN A 90 -15.74 26.95 -7.83
C ASN A 90 -14.71 26.26 -6.91
N GLU A 91 -15.10 25.20 -6.21
CA GLU A 91 -14.18 24.40 -5.39
C GLU A 91 -13.16 23.64 -6.27
N ILE A 92 -13.58 23.20 -7.46
CA ILE A 92 -12.74 22.49 -8.42
C ILE A 92 -11.83 23.44 -9.19
N LYS A 93 -12.30 24.65 -9.51
CA LYS A 93 -11.48 25.67 -10.19
C LYS A 93 -10.25 26.07 -9.37
N GLY A 94 -10.33 25.98 -8.04
CA GLY A 94 -9.19 26.17 -7.14
C GLY A 94 -8.24 24.97 -7.07
N TRP A 95 -8.64 23.80 -7.57
CA TRP A 95 -7.84 22.59 -7.53
C TRP A 95 -6.86 22.52 -8.71
N LYS A 96 -5.59 22.26 -8.40
CA LYS A 96 -4.56 22.04 -9.43
C LYS A 96 -4.50 20.56 -9.79
N MET A 97 -4.76 20.24 -11.06
CA MET A 97 -4.49 18.92 -11.61
C MET A 97 -2.99 18.60 -11.52
N TRP A 98 -2.63 17.68 -10.64
CA TRP A 98 -1.25 17.37 -10.26
C TRP A 98 -0.72 16.06 -10.88
N TYR A 99 -1.58 15.28 -11.53
CA TYR A 99 -1.12 14.11 -12.27
C TYR A 99 -0.42 14.52 -13.56
N THR A 100 0.80 14.02 -13.74
CA THR A 100 1.57 14.19 -14.97
C THR A 100 1.61 12.88 -15.75
N GLU A 101 1.76 12.95 -17.08
CA GLU A 101 1.82 11.76 -17.94
C GLU A 101 2.99 10.85 -17.59
N GLU A 102 4.10 11.42 -17.12
CA GLU A 102 5.29 10.69 -16.71
C GLU A 102 5.00 9.73 -15.55
N MET A 103 4.04 10.04 -14.68
CA MET A 103 3.71 9.17 -13.55
C MET A 103 3.28 7.76 -13.97
N ASP A 104 2.83 7.58 -15.22
CA ASP A 104 2.42 6.33 -15.91
C ASP A 104 2.39 5.03 -15.07
N GLY A 105 1.47 4.95 -14.11
CA GLY A 105 1.31 3.74 -13.32
C GLY A 105 2.51 3.37 -12.42
N ARG A 106 3.45 4.29 -12.20
CA ARG A 106 4.53 4.17 -11.20
C ARG A 106 3.95 3.96 -9.81
N LEU A 107 4.66 3.16 -9.03
CA LEU A 107 4.32 2.91 -7.64
C LEU A 107 4.38 4.24 -6.87
N VAL A 108 3.41 4.50 -6.01
CA VAL A 108 3.46 5.64 -5.08
C VAL A 108 4.08 5.19 -3.77
N GLU A 109 4.49 6.14 -2.91
CA GLU A 109 5.07 5.81 -1.59
C GLU A 109 4.16 4.89 -0.78
N LYS A 110 2.85 5.15 -0.78
CA LYS A 110 1.86 4.25 -0.14
C LYS A 110 1.95 2.80 -0.64
N GLY A 111 2.21 2.61 -1.93
CA GLY A 111 2.37 1.29 -2.53
C GLY A 111 3.69 0.61 -2.16
N ARG A 112 4.73 1.40 -1.89
CA ARG A 112 5.99 0.92 -1.30
C ARG A 112 5.73 0.47 0.15
N ASP A 113 5.04 1.29 0.94
CA ASP A 113 4.65 0.97 2.32
C ASP A 113 3.78 -0.28 2.41
N ASP A 114 2.84 -0.47 1.48
CA ASP A 114 1.98 -1.66 1.40
C ASP A 114 2.82 -2.95 1.41
N HIS A 115 3.88 -2.98 0.59
CA HIS A 115 4.76 -4.12 0.41
C HIS A 115 5.79 -4.27 1.53
N TRP A 116 6.36 -3.14 1.99
CA TRP A 116 7.30 -3.14 3.11
C TRP A 116 6.65 -3.72 4.38
N HIS A 117 5.45 -3.24 4.73
CA HIS A 117 4.75 -3.74 5.92
C HIS A 117 4.24 -5.17 5.73
N LEU A 118 3.85 -5.55 4.51
CA LEU A 118 3.49 -6.94 4.22
C LEU A 118 4.65 -7.90 4.48
N ALA A 119 5.86 -7.53 4.04
CA ALA A 119 7.07 -8.31 4.31
C ALA A 119 7.31 -8.49 5.81
N VAL A 120 7.23 -7.41 6.59
CA VAL A 120 7.40 -7.46 8.05
C VAL A 120 6.35 -8.36 8.71
N ARG A 121 5.08 -8.25 8.31
CA ARG A 121 4.01 -9.11 8.83
C ARG A 121 4.26 -10.58 8.53
N LEU A 122 4.64 -10.92 7.29
CA LEU A 122 4.90 -12.30 6.90
C LEU A 122 6.10 -12.88 7.65
N ALA A 123 7.18 -12.12 7.80
CA ALA A 123 8.34 -12.55 8.58
C ALA A 123 8.01 -12.81 10.05
N ARG A 124 7.18 -11.97 10.66
CA ARG A 124 6.70 -12.16 12.05
C ARG A 124 5.79 -13.38 12.19
N SER A 125 5.00 -13.69 11.16
CA SER A 125 4.03 -14.79 11.18
C SER A 125 4.67 -16.14 10.90
N PHE A 126 5.72 -16.16 10.07
CA PHE A 126 6.39 -17.37 9.61
C PHE A 126 7.90 -17.30 9.86
N PRO A 127 8.36 -17.10 11.11
CA PRO A 127 9.78 -16.88 11.40
C PRO A 127 10.67 -18.08 11.04
N SER A 128 10.12 -19.30 10.96
CA SER A 128 10.85 -20.49 10.52
C SER A 128 11.01 -20.59 9.00
N LEU A 129 10.22 -19.84 8.22
CA LEU A 129 10.27 -19.83 6.75
C LEU A 129 10.83 -18.53 6.18
N ILE A 130 10.71 -17.43 6.93
CA ILE A 130 11.21 -16.12 6.56
C ILE A 130 12.09 -15.64 7.71
N SER A 131 13.40 -15.84 7.56
CA SER A 131 14.42 -15.40 8.49
C SER A 131 15.58 -14.73 7.74
N GLU A 132 16.41 -14.01 8.47
CA GLU A 132 17.61 -13.39 7.89
C GLU A 132 18.55 -14.42 7.28
N ASP A 133 18.77 -15.55 7.96
CA ASP A 133 19.65 -16.62 7.48
C ASP A 133 19.14 -17.21 6.17
N LEU A 134 17.84 -17.44 6.06
CA LEU A 134 17.22 -17.95 4.84
C LEU A 134 17.30 -16.93 3.69
N LEU A 135 17.16 -15.63 3.99
CA LEU A 135 17.37 -14.56 3.00
C LEU A 135 18.81 -14.52 2.51
N ARG A 136 19.79 -14.57 3.41
CA ARG A 136 21.22 -14.51 3.09
C ARG A 136 21.70 -15.76 2.34
N ALA A 137 21.15 -16.92 2.71
CA ALA A 137 21.41 -18.18 2.04
C ALA A 137 20.64 -18.32 0.70
N HIS A 138 19.94 -17.28 0.24
CA HIS A 138 19.19 -17.27 -1.02
C HIS A 138 18.13 -18.40 -1.07
N ARG A 139 17.52 -18.73 0.08
CA ARG A 139 16.49 -19.77 0.22
C ARG A 139 15.06 -19.24 0.12
N ILE A 140 14.90 -17.97 -0.24
CA ILE A 140 13.62 -17.33 -0.49
C ILE A 140 13.66 -16.76 -1.90
N GLU A 141 12.73 -17.22 -2.73
CA GLU A 141 12.65 -16.84 -4.13
C GLU A 141 11.68 -15.67 -4.34
N PHE A 142 12.06 -14.71 -5.18
CA PHE A 142 11.22 -13.58 -5.55
C PHE A 142 11.02 -13.57 -7.06
N ILE A 143 9.78 -13.77 -7.49
CA ILE A 143 9.40 -13.78 -8.91
C ILE A 143 8.54 -12.56 -9.19
N THR A 144 8.82 -11.83 -10.27
CA THR A 144 8.06 -10.64 -10.67
C THR A 144 7.88 -10.56 -12.18
N SER A 145 6.78 -9.95 -12.62
CA SER A 145 6.62 -9.55 -14.02
C SER A 145 7.55 -8.39 -14.38
N SER A 146 7.80 -8.16 -15.66
CA SER A 146 8.62 -7.04 -16.16
C SER A 146 8.00 -5.63 -16.01
N LYS A 147 6.81 -5.50 -15.39
CA LYS A 147 6.20 -4.17 -15.15
C LYS A 147 6.93 -3.45 -14.02
N HIS A 148 7.34 -2.21 -14.26
CA HIS A 148 8.09 -1.38 -13.29
C HIS A 148 7.45 -1.36 -11.90
N ARG A 149 6.14 -1.12 -11.81
CA ARG A 149 5.40 -1.15 -10.54
C ARG A 149 5.47 -2.47 -9.79
N CYS A 150 5.59 -3.61 -10.49
CA CYS A 150 5.76 -4.92 -9.86
C CYS A 150 7.20 -5.12 -9.39
N VAL A 151 8.18 -4.65 -10.17
CA VAL A 151 9.59 -4.65 -9.79
C VAL A 151 9.81 -3.80 -8.53
N GLU A 152 9.30 -2.56 -8.51
CA GLU A 152 9.42 -1.66 -7.35
C GLU A 152 8.67 -2.18 -6.12
N SER A 153 7.53 -2.86 -6.31
CA SER A 153 6.84 -3.54 -5.19
C SER A 153 7.69 -4.66 -4.59
N VAL A 154 8.33 -5.49 -5.41
CA VAL A 154 9.22 -6.56 -4.91
C VAL A 154 10.46 -5.97 -4.22
N LYS A 155 11.05 -4.89 -4.73
CA LYS A 155 12.14 -4.19 -4.04
C LYS A 155 11.71 -3.69 -2.67
N ALA A 156 10.56 -3.03 -2.57
CA ALA A 156 9.99 -2.57 -1.30
C ALA A 156 9.75 -3.71 -0.31
N PHE A 157 9.26 -4.86 -0.80
CA PHE A 157 9.09 -6.06 0.00
C PHE A 157 10.43 -6.60 0.52
N GLN A 158 11.44 -6.68 -0.34
CA GLN A 158 12.79 -7.09 0.05
C GLN A 158 13.39 -6.12 1.07
N GLU A 159 13.21 -4.81 0.89
CA GLU A 159 13.60 -3.79 1.88
C GLU A 159 12.91 -4.01 3.22
N GLY A 160 11.61 -4.33 3.24
CA GLY A 160 10.88 -4.69 4.46
C GLY A 160 11.48 -5.87 5.19
N LEU A 161 11.86 -6.91 4.45
CA LEU A 161 12.54 -8.06 5.04
C LEU A 161 13.94 -7.73 5.59
N ARG A 162 14.65 -6.79 4.95
CA ARG A 162 15.97 -6.33 5.41
C ARG A 162 15.87 -5.39 6.61
N GLY A 163 14.86 -4.53 6.68
CA GLY A 163 14.65 -3.59 7.78
C GLY A 163 14.29 -4.26 9.11
N ILE A 164 13.93 -5.56 9.11
CA ILE A 164 13.82 -6.36 10.33
C ILE A 164 15.16 -6.45 11.08
N ARG A 165 16.29 -6.30 10.39
CA ARG A 165 17.64 -6.27 10.97
C ARG A 165 17.79 -5.14 11.98
N ASP A 166 17.29 -3.95 11.65
CA ASP A 166 17.58 -2.71 12.41
C ASP A 166 16.77 -2.59 13.70
N VAL A 167 15.68 -3.36 13.83
CA VAL A 167 14.80 -3.36 15.00
C VAL A 167 15.26 -4.38 16.07
N LYS A 168 16.03 -5.40 15.70
CA LYS A 168 16.60 -6.37 16.67
C LYS A 168 17.92 -5.93 17.30
N SER A 169 18.55 -4.87 16.78
CA SER A 169 19.79 -4.29 17.29
C SER A 169 19.58 -3.08 18.22
N MET A 170 18.35 -2.77 18.60
CA MET A 170 17.99 -1.74 19.60
C MET A 170 17.33 -2.39 20.82
#